data_AF-K0SNK6-F1
#
_entry.id   AF-K0SNK6-F1
#
_cell.length_a   1.000
_cell.length_b   1.000
_cell.length_c   1.000
_cell.angle_alpha   90.00
_cell.angle_beta   90.00
_cell.angle_gamma   90.00
#
_symmetry.space_group_name_H-M   'P 1'
#
loop_
_entity.id
_entity.type
_entity.pdbx_description
1 polymer ?
#
loop_
_entity_poly.entity_id
_entity_poly.type
_entity_poly.pdbx_seq_one_letter_code
_entity_poly.pdbx_strand_id
1 'polypeptide(L)'
;PRAARGPEQSLKEAQIRNGGLLRWPRLAPSEDSGCRVTQSAQARRGRRGGIRTWTRRLDPSHPENIELQASGLSELGVQEYVTSQLWDLWYSERGEANKQTLMTIDKGLGNRQMWEAIELRYRELIDEHCGQEDDVRVWTEPANRLATLLFLMGRHAESKTWCERILESKPWHTGALSGVVMVCTKMNDLEGARAYGELCLPPTSEISERKKWIERNVDIAEARLAALEKEKAEVLRKNDDAGDSGTAWQ
;
A
#
# COMPACT_ATOMS: atom_id res chain seq x y z
N PRO A 1 -2.90 -21.00 37.09
CA PRO A 1 -2.39 -19.69 36.63
C PRO A 1 -1.43 -19.87 35.44
N ARG A 2 -1.98 -19.88 34.21
CA ARG A 2 -1.15 -19.87 32.98
C ARG A 2 -0.71 -18.44 32.75
N ALA A 3 0.60 -18.20 32.83
CA ALA A 3 1.20 -16.91 32.51
C ALA A 3 0.76 -16.45 31.11
N ALA A 4 0.19 -15.25 31.03
CA ALA A 4 -0.12 -14.60 29.76
C ALA A 4 1.18 -14.47 28.95
N ARG A 5 1.20 -15.03 27.74
CA ARG A 5 2.34 -14.92 26.83
C ARG A 5 2.42 -13.48 26.32
N GLY A 6 3.62 -12.91 26.34
CA GLY A 6 3.85 -11.52 25.96
C GLY A 6 3.59 -11.24 24.47
N PRO A 7 3.28 -9.98 24.12
CA PRO A 7 2.90 -9.57 22.76
C PRO A 7 3.95 -9.87 21.68
N GLU A 8 5.23 -10.04 22.03
CA GLU A 8 6.31 -10.44 21.11
C GLU A 8 6.18 -11.86 20.57
N GLN A 9 5.62 -12.79 21.35
CA GLN A 9 5.50 -14.19 20.95
C GLN A 9 4.35 -14.37 19.94
N SER A 10 3.28 -13.58 20.10
CA SER A 10 2.14 -13.49 19.17
C SER A 10 2.55 -12.86 17.83
N LEU A 11 3.50 -11.91 17.82
CA LEU A 11 4.07 -11.32 16.59
C LEU A 11 4.89 -12.34 15.79
N LYS A 12 5.69 -13.19 16.46
CA LYS A 12 6.45 -14.26 15.81
C LYS A 12 5.54 -15.34 15.21
N GLU A 13 4.45 -15.70 15.88
CA GLU A 13 3.50 -16.70 15.36
C GLU A 13 2.69 -16.18 14.16
N ALA A 14 2.34 -14.88 14.13
CA ALA A 14 1.73 -14.24 12.97
C ALA A 14 2.73 -14.09 11.79
N GLN A 15 4.01 -13.81 12.08
CA GLN A 15 5.09 -13.82 11.10
C GLN A 15 5.30 -15.19 10.43
N ILE A 16 5.14 -16.27 11.20
CA ILE A 16 5.35 -17.64 10.72
C ILE A 16 4.17 -18.12 9.87
N ARG A 17 2.92 -17.73 10.16
CA ARG A 17 1.76 -18.09 9.33
C ARG A 17 1.66 -17.31 8.01
N ASN A 18 2.18 -16.08 7.95
CA ASN A 18 2.11 -15.22 6.77
C ASN A 18 3.39 -15.21 5.91
N GLY A 19 4.21 -16.27 5.97
CA GLY A 19 5.20 -16.57 4.94
C GLY A 19 6.16 -15.43 4.57
N GLY A 20 6.79 -14.77 5.55
CA GLY A 20 7.94 -13.89 5.28
C GLY A 20 7.64 -12.47 4.79
N LEU A 21 6.37 -12.06 4.66
CA LEU A 21 5.98 -10.69 4.26
C LEU A 21 6.40 -9.56 5.22
N LEU A 22 7.03 -9.90 6.35
CA LEU A 22 7.41 -8.96 7.42
C LEU A 22 8.91 -8.64 7.46
N ARG A 23 9.69 -9.07 6.46
CA ARG A 23 11.01 -8.46 6.21
C ARG A 23 10.81 -7.22 5.34
N TRP A 24 10.97 -6.05 5.96
CA TRP A 24 11.13 -4.79 5.26
C TRP A 24 12.26 -4.93 4.23
N PRO A 25 12.01 -4.80 2.91
CA PRO A 25 13.11 -4.71 1.97
C PRO A 25 13.90 -3.43 2.28
N ARG A 26 15.23 -3.54 2.42
CA ARG A 26 16.11 -2.36 2.43
C ARG A 26 16.04 -1.75 1.03
N LEU A 27 15.23 -0.72 0.85
CA LEU A 27 15.20 0.05 -0.40
C LEU A 27 16.48 0.90 -0.49
N ALA A 28 17.23 0.75 -1.58
CA ALA A 28 18.36 1.62 -1.90
C ALA A 28 17.85 2.97 -2.43
N PRO A 29 18.51 4.10 -2.14
CA PRO A 29 18.11 5.40 -2.66
C PRO A 29 18.40 5.49 -4.17
N SER A 30 17.44 6.00 -4.94
CA SER A 30 17.64 6.45 -6.32
C SER A 30 17.61 7.98 -6.36
N GLU A 31 18.62 8.57 -7.01
CA GLU A 31 18.77 10.01 -7.15
C GLU A 31 17.93 10.53 -8.31
N ASP A 32 16.92 11.36 -8.04
CA ASP A 32 16.61 12.52 -8.89
C ASP A 32 15.67 13.52 -8.18
N SER A 33 15.82 14.80 -8.51
CA SER A 33 15.27 15.93 -7.74
C SER A 33 14.34 16.82 -8.58
N GLY A 34 13.20 17.27 -8.01
CA GLY A 34 12.39 18.34 -8.61
C GLY A 34 10.90 18.34 -8.23
N CYS A 35 10.42 19.48 -7.73
CA CYS A 35 9.12 19.74 -7.10
C CYS A 35 8.01 20.17 -8.10
N ARG A 36 6.75 20.10 -7.61
CA ARG A 36 5.42 20.43 -8.20
C ARG A 36 4.89 19.47 -9.27
N VAL A 37 3.92 18.64 -8.86
CA VAL A 37 3.47 17.47 -9.60
C VAL A 37 2.12 17.71 -10.27
N THR A 38 2.13 18.28 -11.47
CA THR A 38 1.22 17.77 -12.51
C THR A 38 1.87 16.50 -13.05
N GLN A 39 1.53 15.35 -12.45
CA GLN A 39 2.00 14.06 -12.97
C GLN A 39 1.58 13.94 -14.43
N SER A 40 2.56 13.85 -15.34
CA SER A 40 2.29 13.70 -16.78
C SER A 40 1.48 12.42 -17.02
N ALA A 41 0.66 12.42 -18.08
CA ALA A 41 -0.13 11.23 -18.46
C ALA A 41 0.75 9.99 -18.72
N GLN A 42 2.00 10.20 -19.11
CA GLN A 42 2.98 9.14 -19.35
C GLN A 42 3.47 8.49 -18.03
N ALA A 43 3.72 9.29 -16.99
CA ALA A 43 4.05 8.77 -15.67
C ALA A 43 2.88 7.96 -15.05
N ARG A 44 1.62 8.35 -15.33
CA ARG A 44 0.43 7.61 -14.87
C ARG A 44 0.26 6.28 -15.58
N ARG A 45 0.39 6.26 -16.91
CA ARG A 45 0.36 5.02 -17.70
C ARG A 45 1.47 4.05 -17.29
N GLY A 46 2.68 4.57 -17.02
CA GLY A 46 3.78 3.78 -16.47
C GLY A 46 3.44 3.13 -15.13
N ARG A 47 2.76 3.85 -14.22
CA ARG A 47 2.33 3.31 -12.92
C ARG A 47 1.23 2.25 -13.02
N ARG A 48 0.21 2.45 -13.86
CA ARG A 48 -0.84 1.44 -14.08
C ARG A 48 -0.25 0.17 -14.70
N GLY A 49 0.67 0.32 -15.65
CA GLY A 49 1.47 -0.78 -16.18
C GLY A 49 2.29 -1.46 -15.09
N GLY A 50 2.93 -0.69 -14.22
CA GLY A 50 3.70 -1.19 -13.08
C GLY A 50 2.87 -2.05 -12.12
N ILE A 51 1.73 -1.54 -11.63
CA ILE A 51 0.88 -2.28 -10.69
C ILE A 51 0.45 -3.61 -11.32
N ARG A 52 0.00 -3.60 -12.57
CA ARG A 52 -0.36 -4.80 -13.32
C ARG A 52 0.81 -5.78 -13.41
N THR A 53 1.96 -5.32 -13.88
CA THR A 53 3.16 -6.14 -14.07
C THR A 53 3.59 -6.79 -12.76
N TRP A 54 3.77 -6.00 -11.71
CA TRP A 54 4.30 -6.53 -10.45
C TRP A 54 3.28 -7.37 -9.68
N THR A 55 1.98 -7.08 -9.80
CA THR A 55 0.93 -7.94 -9.20
C THR A 55 0.91 -9.30 -9.89
N ARG A 56 1.04 -9.37 -11.22
CA ARG A 56 1.15 -10.65 -11.95
C ARG A 56 2.38 -11.44 -11.53
N ARG A 57 3.48 -10.76 -11.28
CA ARG A 57 4.73 -11.37 -10.80
C ARG A 57 4.65 -11.88 -9.36
N LEU A 58 3.55 -11.67 -8.63
CA LEU A 58 3.33 -12.42 -7.39
C LEU A 58 3.13 -13.92 -7.63
N ASP A 59 2.90 -14.35 -8.88
CA ASP A 59 2.87 -15.76 -9.27
C ASP A 59 4.31 -16.28 -9.33
N PRO A 60 4.70 -17.26 -8.48
CA PRO A 60 6.05 -17.84 -8.51
C PRO A 60 6.41 -18.44 -9.88
N SER A 61 5.41 -18.87 -10.66
CA SER A 61 5.58 -19.44 -11.99
C SER A 61 5.57 -18.43 -13.15
N HIS A 62 5.55 -17.13 -12.86
CA HIS A 62 5.67 -16.10 -13.89
C HIS A 62 6.99 -16.25 -14.66
N PRO A 63 7.03 -16.13 -16.01
CA PRO A 63 8.25 -16.35 -16.80
C PRO A 63 9.47 -15.54 -16.31
N GLU A 64 9.31 -14.24 -16.06
CA GLU A 64 10.38 -13.38 -15.53
C GLU A 64 10.87 -13.81 -14.13
N ASN A 65 10.03 -14.49 -13.33
CA ASN A 65 10.44 -15.01 -12.04
C ASN A 65 11.27 -16.29 -12.20
N ILE A 66 10.94 -17.11 -13.19
CA ILE A 66 11.73 -18.31 -13.56
C ILE A 66 13.11 -17.87 -14.06
N GLU A 67 13.19 -16.81 -14.86
CA GLU A 67 14.47 -16.24 -15.32
C GLU A 67 15.33 -15.73 -14.15
N LEU A 68 14.74 -15.02 -13.19
CA LEU A 68 15.47 -14.60 -11.98
C LEU A 68 15.96 -15.80 -11.17
N GLN A 69 15.17 -16.87 -11.07
CA GLN A 69 15.63 -18.10 -10.41
C GLN A 69 16.79 -18.75 -11.17
N ALA A 70 16.72 -18.80 -12.50
CA ALA A 70 17.80 -19.31 -13.35
C ALA A 70 19.09 -18.48 -13.21
N SER A 71 18.96 -17.18 -12.89
CA SER A 71 20.10 -16.30 -12.59
C SER A 71 20.70 -16.49 -11.19
N GLY A 72 20.14 -17.39 -10.37
CA GLY A 72 20.67 -17.80 -9.07
C GLY A 72 19.91 -17.26 -7.86
N LEU A 73 18.79 -16.55 -8.03
CA LEU A 73 17.94 -16.18 -6.91
C LEU A 73 17.12 -17.39 -6.42
N SER A 74 16.98 -17.54 -5.11
CA SER A 74 16.02 -18.50 -4.55
C SER A 74 14.59 -18.05 -4.83
N GLU A 75 13.63 -18.97 -4.78
CA GLU A 75 12.19 -18.63 -4.90
C GLU A 75 11.79 -17.54 -3.90
N LEU A 76 12.22 -17.67 -2.64
CA LEU A 76 12.01 -16.65 -1.61
C LEU A 76 12.62 -15.31 -2.01
N GLY A 77 13.87 -15.30 -2.52
CA GLY A 77 14.54 -14.08 -2.97
C GLY A 77 13.80 -13.40 -4.13
N VAL A 78 13.23 -14.18 -5.06
CA VAL A 78 12.40 -13.63 -6.14
C VAL A 78 11.10 -13.02 -5.59
N GLN A 79 10.45 -13.68 -4.63
CA GLN A 79 9.23 -13.15 -4.01
C GLN A 79 9.50 -11.88 -3.19
N GLU A 80 10.61 -11.83 -2.46
CA GLU A 80 11.07 -10.62 -1.76
C GLU A 80 11.35 -9.49 -2.75
N TYR A 81 12.01 -9.78 -3.87
CA TYR A 81 12.24 -8.81 -4.93
C TYR A 81 10.93 -8.26 -5.51
N VAL A 82 10.03 -9.12 -5.97
CA VAL A 82 8.74 -8.70 -6.54
C VAL A 82 7.94 -7.88 -5.53
N THR A 83 7.89 -8.33 -4.27
CA THR A 83 7.20 -7.61 -3.21
C THR A 83 7.82 -6.22 -3.04
N SER A 84 9.15 -6.10 -3.01
CA SER A 84 9.84 -4.81 -2.91
C SER A 84 9.48 -3.83 -4.04
N GLN A 85 9.28 -4.34 -5.26
CA GLN A 85 8.89 -3.51 -6.40
C GLN A 85 7.44 -3.02 -6.30
N LEU A 86 6.53 -3.82 -5.74
CA LEU A 86 5.18 -3.35 -5.41
C LEU A 86 5.19 -2.26 -4.34
N TRP A 87 5.98 -2.42 -3.29
CA TRP A 87 6.16 -1.39 -2.26
C TRP A 87 6.72 -0.11 -2.87
N ASP A 88 7.74 -0.20 -3.72
CA ASP A 88 8.33 0.96 -4.40
C ASP A 88 7.29 1.74 -5.21
N LEU A 89 6.38 1.05 -5.89
CA LEU A 89 5.28 1.69 -6.62
C LEU A 89 4.29 2.42 -5.71
N TRP A 90 3.94 1.86 -4.55
CA TRP A 90 3.03 2.52 -3.61
C TRP A 90 3.68 3.74 -2.95
N TYR A 91 4.96 3.63 -2.59
CA TYR A 91 5.73 4.75 -2.05
C TYR A 91 5.93 5.88 -3.07
N SER A 92 6.19 5.54 -4.34
CA SER A 92 6.45 6.50 -5.42
C SER A 92 5.20 6.96 -6.17
N GLU A 93 3.99 6.62 -5.70
CA GLU A 93 2.75 6.97 -6.38
C GLU A 93 2.58 8.47 -6.59
N ARG A 94 3.17 9.30 -5.71
CA ARG A 94 3.21 10.77 -5.82
C ARG A 94 4.57 11.33 -6.26
N GLY A 95 5.41 10.50 -6.87
CA GLY A 95 6.72 10.86 -7.38
C GLY A 95 7.84 10.70 -6.35
N GLU A 96 9.09 10.79 -6.83
CA GLU A 96 10.28 10.46 -6.03
C GLU A 96 10.45 11.39 -4.82
N ALA A 97 10.20 12.69 -4.97
CA ALA A 97 10.28 13.63 -3.85
C ALA A 97 9.34 13.23 -2.69
N ASN A 98 8.12 12.81 -3.00
CA ASN A 98 7.14 12.37 -2.01
C ASN A 98 7.50 11.01 -1.40
N LYS A 99 8.06 10.10 -2.19
CA LYS A 99 8.66 8.87 -1.67
C LYS A 99 9.78 9.15 -0.67
N GLN A 100 10.69 10.06 -0.98
CA GLN A 100 11.79 10.43 -0.07
C GLN A 100 11.27 11.09 1.21
N THR A 101 10.25 11.95 1.11
CA THR A 101 9.55 12.49 2.28
C THR A 101 8.98 11.38 3.15
N LEU A 102 8.24 10.44 2.54
CA LEU A 102 7.62 9.32 3.28
C LEU A 102 8.65 8.41 3.94
N MET A 103 9.72 8.04 3.22
CA MET A 103 10.83 7.26 3.75
C MET A 103 11.56 8.00 4.90
N THR A 104 11.62 9.33 4.87
CA THR A 104 12.22 10.11 5.95
C THR A 104 11.37 10.08 7.21
N ILE A 105 10.04 10.14 7.08
CA ILE A 105 9.11 9.95 8.20
C ILE A 105 9.27 8.55 8.79
N ASP A 106 9.36 7.52 7.94
CA ASP A 106 9.50 6.10 8.35
C ASP A 106 10.75 5.82 9.21
N LYS A 107 11.85 6.54 9.00
CA LYS A 107 13.09 6.38 9.81
C LYS A 107 12.83 6.57 11.30
N GLY A 108 11.82 7.36 11.66
CA GLY A 108 11.44 7.61 13.05
C GLY A 108 10.61 6.49 13.68
N LEU A 109 10.03 5.54 12.93
CA LEU A 109 9.07 4.55 13.45
C LEU A 109 9.63 3.69 14.58
N GLY A 110 10.94 3.44 14.59
CA GLY A 110 11.62 2.69 15.66
C GLY A 110 11.79 3.45 16.98
N ASN A 111 11.52 4.75 16.99
CA ASN A 111 11.70 5.62 18.15
C ASN A 111 10.35 6.03 18.75
N ARG A 112 9.96 5.40 19.86
CA ARG A 112 8.69 5.65 20.54
C ARG A 112 8.51 7.09 20.97
N GLN A 113 9.59 7.79 21.34
CA GLN A 113 9.52 9.19 21.75
C GLN A 113 9.15 10.12 20.59
N MET A 114 9.30 9.68 19.34
CA MET A 114 8.97 10.46 18.15
C MET A 114 7.58 10.16 17.58
N TRP A 115 6.87 9.16 18.11
CA TRP A 115 5.65 8.65 17.51
C TRP A 115 4.55 9.70 17.29
N GLU A 116 4.33 10.61 18.24
CA GLU A 116 3.36 11.71 18.07
C GLU A 116 3.74 12.67 16.94
N ALA A 117 5.03 13.04 16.86
CA ALA A 117 5.53 13.90 15.79
C ALA A 117 5.44 13.19 14.42
N ILE A 118 5.71 11.90 14.35
CA ILE A 118 5.62 11.09 13.13
C ILE A 118 4.16 10.98 12.67
N GLU A 119 3.22 10.75 13.59
CA GLU A 119 1.79 10.74 13.27
C GLU A 119 1.37 12.06 12.64
N LEU A 120 1.77 13.20 13.24
CA LEU A 120 1.48 14.51 12.68
C LEU A 120 2.02 14.64 11.25
N ARG A 121 3.26 14.21 11.00
CA ARG A 121 3.87 14.23 9.66
C ARG A 121 3.14 13.36 8.64
N TYR A 122 2.61 12.19 9.04
CA TYR A 122 1.77 11.39 8.14
C TYR A 122 0.47 12.10 7.81
N ARG A 123 -0.19 12.68 8.81
CA ARG A 123 -1.45 13.42 8.62
C ARG A 123 -1.25 14.64 7.71
N GLU A 124 -0.19 15.41 7.91
CA GLU A 124 0.17 16.52 7.02
C GLU A 124 0.37 16.06 5.56
N LEU A 125 1.03 14.92 5.37
CA LEU A 125 1.26 14.37 4.03
C LEU A 125 -0.03 13.84 3.39
N ILE A 126 -0.95 13.27 4.18
CA ILE A 126 -2.28 12.88 3.73
C ILE A 126 -3.07 14.14 3.35
N ASP A 127 -3.11 15.14 4.21
CA ASP A 127 -3.82 16.41 3.97
C ASP A 127 -3.32 17.10 2.69
N GLU A 128 -2.01 17.14 2.47
CA GLU A 128 -1.39 17.75 1.28
C GLU A 128 -1.84 17.07 -0.03
N HIS A 129 -1.97 15.74 -0.03
CA HIS A 129 -2.19 14.95 -1.26
C HIS A 129 -3.62 14.45 -1.46
N CYS A 130 -4.37 14.28 -0.38
CA CYS A 130 -5.68 13.66 -0.31
C CYS A 130 -6.78 14.62 0.17
N GLY A 131 -6.40 15.81 0.67
CA GLY A 131 -7.33 16.81 1.18
C GLY A 131 -7.89 16.47 2.57
N GLN A 132 -8.72 17.37 3.10
CA GLN A 132 -9.21 17.35 4.48
C GLN A 132 -10.25 16.25 4.79
N GLU A 133 -10.80 15.60 3.76
CA GLU A 133 -11.77 14.49 3.94
C GLU A 133 -11.09 13.11 4.05
N ASP A 134 -9.76 13.07 4.17
CA ASP A 134 -8.97 11.83 4.17
C ASP A 134 -9.26 10.94 2.93
N ASP A 135 -9.46 11.55 1.76
CA ASP A 135 -9.71 10.81 0.52
C ASP A 135 -8.44 10.13 -0.01
N VAL A 136 -8.08 9.01 0.62
CA VAL A 136 -6.90 8.22 0.32
C VAL A 136 -6.96 7.53 -1.05
N ARG A 137 -8.01 7.74 -1.85
CA ARG A 137 -8.07 7.28 -3.25
C ARG A 137 -6.91 7.80 -4.08
N VAL A 138 -6.36 8.93 -3.67
CA VAL A 138 -5.31 9.64 -4.41
C VAL A 138 -3.90 9.11 -4.10
N TRP A 139 -3.61 8.78 -2.84
CA TRP A 139 -2.37 8.16 -2.40
C TRP A 139 -2.56 7.39 -1.08
N THR A 140 -2.53 6.07 -1.17
CA THR A 140 -2.85 5.19 -0.03
C THR A 140 -1.69 4.91 0.90
N GLU A 141 -0.44 5.04 0.44
CA GLU A 141 0.71 4.56 1.22
C GLU A 141 0.93 5.37 2.52
N PRO A 142 0.86 6.72 2.55
CA PRO A 142 0.96 7.46 3.82
C PRO A 142 -0.08 7.03 4.85
N ALA A 143 -1.30 6.74 4.42
CA ALA A 143 -2.35 6.20 5.28
C ALA A 143 -2.03 4.78 5.78
N ASN A 144 -1.43 3.93 4.94
CA ASN A 144 -0.96 2.61 5.35
C ASN A 144 0.16 2.70 6.40
N ARG A 145 1.08 3.66 6.24
CA ARG A 145 2.12 3.96 7.22
C ARG A 145 1.55 4.48 8.53
N LEU A 146 0.56 5.37 8.46
CA LEU A 146 -0.17 5.86 9.63
C LEU A 146 -0.90 4.72 10.37
N ALA A 147 -1.61 3.86 9.64
CA ALA A 147 -2.28 2.69 10.22
C ALA A 147 -1.28 1.79 10.97
N THR A 148 -0.09 1.59 10.40
CA THR A 148 0.99 0.84 11.04
C THR A 148 1.46 1.50 12.34
N LEU A 149 1.69 2.82 12.32
CA LEU A 149 2.07 3.57 13.53
C LEU A 149 0.99 3.49 14.62
N LEU A 150 -0.28 3.67 14.26
CA LEU A 150 -1.42 3.57 15.19
C LEU A 150 -1.50 2.19 15.83
N PHE A 151 -1.27 1.13 15.05
CA PHE A 151 -1.16 -0.23 15.57
C PHE A 151 -0.03 -0.35 16.60
N LEU A 152 1.15 0.19 16.30
CA LEU A 152 2.30 0.17 17.23
C LEU A 152 2.04 0.96 18.52
N MET A 153 1.27 2.05 18.44
CA MET A 153 0.80 2.83 19.58
C MET A 153 -0.31 2.12 20.40
N GLY A 154 -0.83 0.98 19.95
CA GLY A 154 -1.96 0.29 20.57
C GLY A 154 -3.34 0.88 20.24
N ARG A 155 -3.41 1.86 19.33
CA ARG A 155 -4.65 2.50 18.84
C ARG A 155 -5.27 1.64 17.74
N HIS A 156 -5.62 0.41 18.10
CA HIS A 156 -6.04 -0.63 17.13
C HIS A 156 -7.32 -0.25 16.36
N ALA A 157 -8.33 0.32 17.04
CA ALA A 157 -9.58 0.69 16.36
C ALA A 157 -9.34 1.72 15.25
N GLU A 158 -8.53 2.74 15.52
CA GLU A 158 -8.16 3.74 14.51
C GLU A 158 -7.30 3.15 13.39
N SER A 159 -6.37 2.27 13.73
CA SER A 159 -5.59 1.51 12.73
C SER A 159 -6.51 0.71 11.80
N LYS A 160 -7.55 0.05 12.33
CA LYS A 160 -8.56 -0.69 11.56
C LYS A 160 -9.24 0.22 10.54
N THR A 161 -9.76 1.36 11.01
CA THR A 161 -10.45 2.35 10.17
C THR A 161 -9.57 2.80 8.99
N TRP A 162 -8.29 3.06 9.22
CA TRP A 162 -7.38 3.44 8.14
C TRP A 162 -7.13 2.31 7.15
N CYS A 163 -6.95 1.07 7.61
CA CYS A 163 -6.84 -0.08 6.71
C CYS A 163 -8.10 -0.24 5.86
N GLU A 164 -9.28 -0.12 6.45
CA GLU A 164 -10.57 -0.25 5.74
C GLU A 164 -10.72 0.83 4.65
N ARG A 165 -10.41 2.09 4.96
CA ARG A 165 -10.39 3.19 3.97
C ARG A 165 -9.45 2.92 2.80
N ILE A 166 -8.27 2.35 3.07
CA ILE A 166 -7.32 1.99 2.01
C ILE A 166 -7.90 0.88 1.14
N LEU A 167 -8.57 -0.11 1.73
CA LEU A 167 -9.15 -1.24 0.99
C LEU A 167 -10.40 -0.87 0.19
N GLU A 168 -11.17 0.13 0.62
CA GLU A 168 -12.25 0.72 -0.18
C GLU A 168 -11.72 1.36 -1.47
N SER A 169 -10.51 1.92 -1.41
CA SER A 169 -9.81 2.52 -2.56
C SER A 169 -9.11 1.49 -3.43
N LYS A 170 -8.28 0.63 -2.80
CA LYS A 170 -7.42 -0.36 -3.43
C LYS A 170 -7.56 -1.71 -2.72
N PRO A 171 -8.58 -2.51 -3.08
CA PRO A 171 -8.82 -3.82 -2.47
C PRO A 171 -7.64 -4.80 -2.57
N TRP A 172 -6.75 -4.60 -3.55
CA TRP A 172 -5.55 -5.43 -3.78
C TRP A 172 -4.31 -4.99 -2.97
N HIS A 173 -4.43 -3.96 -2.11
CA HIS A 173 -3.30 -3.43 -1.34
C HIS A 173 -2.88 -4.42 -0.24
N THR A 174 -1.88 -5.26 -0.52
CA THR A 174 -1.49 -6.36 0.38
C THR A 174 -1.00 -5.87 1.75
N GLY A 175 -0.39 -4.69 1.81
CA GLY A 175 -0.05 -4.01 3.07
C GLY A 175 -1.26 -3.83 3.99
N ALA A 176 -2.31 -3.16 3.51
CA ALA A 176 -3.54 -2.91 4.27
C ALA A 176 -4.33 -4.20 4.59
N LEU A 177 -4.38 -5.17 3.66
CA LEU A 177 -5.01 -6.49 3.90
C LEU A 177 -4.34 -7.22 5.07
N SER A 178 -3.02 -7.30 5.07
CA SER A 178 -2.28 -7.92 6.17
C SER A 178 -2.41 -7.13 7.48
N GLY A 179 -2.40 -5.80 7.40
CA GLY A 179 -2.55 -4.89 8.52
C GLY A 179 -3.90 -5.07 9.23
N VAL A 180 -5.01 -5.09 8.50
CA VAL A 180 -6.35 -5.22 9.10
C VAL A 180 -6.54 -6.57 9.78
N VAL A 181 -6.00 -7.67 9.23
CA VAL A 181 -6.01 -8.99 9.88
C VAL A 181 -5.27 -8.94 11.22
N MET A 182 -4.09 -8.31 11.26
CA MET A 182 -3.32 -8.14 12.49
C MET A 182 -4.08 -7.30 13.53
N VAL A 183 -4.72 -6.22 13.09
CA VAL A 183 -5.52 -5.33 13.93
C VAL A 183 -6.73 -6.09 14.53
N CYS A 184 -7.52 -6.76 13.70
CA CYS A 184 -8.65 -7.60 14.14
C CYS A 184 -8.19 -8.65 15.16
N THR A 185 -7.06 -9.30 14.91
CA THR A 185 -6.48 -10.28 15.85
C THR A 185 -6.13 -9.63 17.20
N LYS A 186 -5.52 -8.43 17.20
CA LYS A 186 -5.20 -7.70 18.45
C LYS A 186 -6.45 -7.21 19.20
N MET A 187 -7.53 -6.94 18.47
CA MET A 187 -8.83 -6.57 19.04
C MET A 187 -9.67 -7.77 19.48
N ASN A 188 -9.18 -9.01 19.29
CA ASN A 188 -9.93 -10.25 19.50
C ASN A 188 -11.21 -10.35 18.65
N ASP A 189 -11.23 -9.65 17.50
CA ASP A 189 -12.25 -9.71 16.45
C ASP A 189 -11.92 -10.88 15.50
N LEU A 190 -12.28 -12.11 15.93
CA LEU A 190 -11.97 -13.33 15.19
C LEU A 190 -12.73 -13.44 13.86
N GLU A 191 -13.93 -12.87 13.80
CA GLU A 191 -14.74 -12.84 12.58
C GLU A 191 -14.10 -11.92 11.53
N GLY A 192 -13.75 -10.69 11.91
CA GLY A 192 -13.04 -9.77 11.03
C GLY A 192 -11.67 -10.31 10.59
N ALA A 193 -10.92 -10.93 11.50
CA ALA A 193 -9.63 -11.53 11.15
C ALA A 193 -9.77 -12.65 10.10
N ARG A 194 -10.83 -13.45 10.18
CA ARG A 194 -11.13 -14.48 9.17
C ARG A 194 -11.57 -13.85 7.85
N ALA A 195 -12.54 -12.94 7.89
CA ALA A 195 -13.12 -12.32 6.70
C ALA A 195 -12.05 -11.59 5.87
N TYR A 196 -11.18 -10.79 6.51
CA TYR A 196 -10.07 -10.15 5.81
C TYR A 196 -8.95 -11.13 5.44
N GLY A 197 -8.76 -12.20 6.22
CA GLY A 197 -7.78 -13.24 5.93
C GLY A 197 -8.06 -13.96 4.60
N GLU A 198 -9.32 -14.20 4.27
CA GLU A 198 -9.74 -14.77 2.98
C GLU A 198 -9.48 -13.84 1.78
N LEU A 199 -9.26 -12.55 2.04
CA LEU A 199 -8.90 -11.56 1.03
C LEU A 199 -7.38 -11.41 0.86
N CYS A 200 -6.56 -11.91 1.79
CA CYS A 200 -5.10 -11.81 1.71
C CYS A 200 -4.52 -12.63 0.56
N LEU A 201 -3.31 -12.24 0.12
CA LEU A 201 -2.51 -12.99 -0.83
C LEU A 201 -2.18 -14.39 -0.24
N PRO A 202 -2.59 -15.49 -0.90
CA PRO A 202 -2.29 -16.84 -0.41
C PRO A 202 -0.77 -17.12 -0.33
N PRO A 203 -0.33 -18.04 0.54
CA PRO A 203 1.08 -18.41 0.64
C PRO A 203 1.59 -19.05 -0.68
N THR A 204 2.91 -19.04 -0.89
CA THR A 204 3.51 -19.59 -2.12
C THR A 204 3.31 -21.09 -2.28
N SER A 205 3.05 -21.82 -1.19
CA SER A 205 2.68 -23.23 -1.19
C SER A 205 1.29 -23.49 -1.82
N GLU A 206 0.40 -22.49 -1.87
CA GLU A 206 -0.96 -22.62 -2.39
C GLU A 206 -1.08 -22.00 -3.80
N ILE A 207 -0.29 -22.54 -4.73
CA ILE A 207 -0.09 -21.95 -6.07
C ILE A 207 -1.42 -21.70 -6.81
N SER A 208 -2.37 -22.64 -6.77
CA SER A 208 -3.65 -22.49 -7.48
C SER A 208 -4.50 -21.34 -6.93
N GLU A 209 -4.64 -21.24 -5.61
CA GLU A 209 -5.40 -20.16 -4.98
C GLU A 209 -4.69 -18.81 -5.14
N ARG A 210 -3.35 -18.80 -5.05
CA ARG A 210 -2.55 -17.61 -5.33
C ARG A 210 -2.76 -17.11 -6.75
N LYS A 211 -2.77 -17.99 -7.77
CA LYS A 211 -3.05 -17.62 -9.17
C LYS A 211 -4.44 -16.99 -9.32
N LYS A 212 -5.48 -17.62 -8.77
CA LYS A 212 -6.85 -17.06 -8.77
C LYS A 212 -6.89 -15.69 -8.10
N TRP A 213 -6.20 -15.54 -6.97
CA TRP A 213 -6.11 -14.27 -6.27
C TRP A 213 -5.47 -13.20 -7.14
N ILE A 214 -4.37 -13.53 -7.82
CA ILE A 214 -3.62 -12.60 -8.69
C ILE A 214 -4.49 -12.18 -9.87
N GLU A 215 -5.10 -13.11 -10.59
CA GLU A 215 -5.98 -12.81 -11.73
C GLU A 215 -7.11 -11.87 -11.32
N ARG A 216 -7.84 -12.23 -10.26
CA ARG A 216 -8.91 -11.41 -9.70
C ARG A 216 -8.42 -10.00 -9.34
N ASN A 217 -7.30 -9.88 -8.63
CA ASN A 217 -6.83 -8.59 -8.12
C ASN A 217 -6.19 -7.72 -9.20
N VAL A 218 -5.60 -8.31 -10.24
CA VAL A 218 -5.17 -7.57 -11.43
C VAL A 218 -6.37 -6.95 -12.13
N ASP A 219 -7.45 -7.72 -12.33
CA ASP A 219 -8.67 -7.22 -12.99
C ASP A 219 -9.32 -6.10 -12.16
N ILE A 220 -9.44 -6.28 -10.84
CA ILE A 220 -9.95 -5.25 -9.93
C ILE A 220 -9.06 -4.00 -10.01
N ALA A 221 -7.74 -4.15 -9.96
CA ALA A 221 -6.80 -3.04 -10.04
C ALA A 221 -6.95 -2.26 -11.35
N GLU A 222 -7.01 -2.96 -12.48
CA GLU A 222 -7.16 -2.33 -13.78
C GLU A 222 -8.48 -1.58 -13.91
N ALA A 223 -9.59 -2.19 -13.47
CA ALA A 223 -10.92 -1.58 -13.53
C ALA A 223 -11.00 -0.33 -12.63
N ARG A 224 -10.50 -0.42 -11.39
CA ARG A 224 -10.56 0.69 -10.44
C ARG A 224 -9.66 1.86 -10.84
N LEU A 225 -8.43 1.58 -11.30
CA LEU A 225 -7.53 2.63 -11.79
C LEU A 225 -8.11 3.33 -13.03
N ALA A 226 -8.74 2.58 -13.94
CA ALA A 226 -9.42 3.18 -15.09
C ALA A 226 -10.60 4.08 -14.68
N ALA A 227 -11.39 3.65 -13.68
CA ALA A 227 -12.50 4.44 -13.15
C ALA A 227 -12.00 5.75 -12.53
N LEU A 228 -10.95 5.70 -11.70
CA LEU A 228 -10.34 6.89 -11.09
C LEU A 228 -9.76 7.85 -12.14
N GLU A 229 -9.17 7.34 -13.21
CA GLU A 229 -8.69 8.17 -14.33
C GLU A 229 -9.85 8.90 -15.03
N LYS A 230 -10.99 8.22 -15.23
CA LYS A 230 -12.19 8.80 -15.81
C LYS A 230 -12.82 9.87 -14.91
N GLU A 231 -13.01 9.56 -13.63
CA GLU A 231 -13.51 10.51 -12.63
C GLU A 231 -12.67 11.79 -12.60
N LYS A 232 -11.34 11.65 -12.61
CA LYS A 232 -10.42 12.79 -12.65
C LYS A 232 -10.55 13.62 -13.93
N ALA A 233 -10.70 12.97 -15.09
CA ALA A 233 -10.88 13.67 -16.36
C ALA A 233 -12.20 14.47 -16.40
N GLU A 234 -13.27 13.92 -15.82
CA GLU A 234 -14.56 14.60 -15.73
C GLU A 234 -14.52 15.83 -14.81
N VAL A 235 -13.79 15.75 -13.69
CA VAL A 235 -13.58 16.89 -12.80
C VAL A 235 -12.81 18.01 -13.51
N LEU A 236 -11.74 17.66 -14.23
CA LEU A 236 -10.96 18.66 -15.00
C LEU A 236 -11.82 19.35 -16.05
N ARG A 237 -12.60 18.61 -16.84
CA ARG A 237 -13.51 19.18 -17.84
C ARG A 237 -14.51 20.16 -17.22
N LYS A 238 -15.14 19.79 -16.10
CA LYS A 238 -16.11 20.67 -15.41
C LYS A 238 -15.47 21.95 -14.89
N ASN A 239 -14.21 21.89 -14.46
CA ASN A 239 -13.48 23.08 -14.00
C ASN A 239 -13.11 24.01 -15.17
N ASP A 240 -12.77 23.45 -16.33
CA ASP A 240 -12.50 24.23 -17.54
C ASP A 240 -13.79 24.92 -18.05
N ASP A 241 -14.93 24.21 -18.06
CA ASP A 241 -16.23 24.77 -18.47
C ASP A 241 -16.73 25.88 -17.51
N ALA A 242 -16.42 25.78 -16.22
CA ALA A 242 -16.79 26.79 -15.23
C ALA A 242 -15.92 28.06 -15.32
N GLY A 243 -14.66 27.94 -15.78
CA GLY A 243 -13.72 29.04 -15.95
C GLY A 243 -14.04 29.99 -17.10
N ASP A 244 -14.84 29.58 -18.08
CA ASP A 244 -15.16 30.36 -19.30
C ASP A 244 -16.44 31.23 -19.18
N SER A 245 -17.18 31.10 -18.08
CA SER A 245 -18.40 31.88 -17.82
C SER A 245 -18.14 33.28 -17.19
N GLY A 246 -16.88 33.69 -17.10
CA GLY A 246 -16.42 34.77 -16.21
C GLY A 246 -15.74 35.98 -16.85
N THR A 247 -15.94 36.30 -18.13
CA THR A 247 -15.49 37.57 -18.74
C THR A 247 -16.45 38.03 -19.84
N ALA A 248 -17.64 38.44 -19.42
CA ALA A 248 -18.56 39.16 -20.31
C ALA A 248 -19.33 40.26 -19.57
N TRP A 249 -18.68 41.04 -18.69
CA TRP A 249 -19.21 42.34 -18.28
C TRP A 249 -18.09 43.32 -17.92
N GLN A 250 -18.16 44.49 -18.57
CA GLN A 250 -17.43 45.77 -18.40
C GLN A 250 -16.27 46.01 -19.35
#